data_AF-A0A424JNP7-F1
#
_entry.id   AF-A0A424JNP7-F1
#
_cell.length_a   1.000
_cell.length_b   1.000
_cell.length_c   1.000
_cell.angle_alpha   90.00
_cell.angle_beta   90.00
_cell.angle_gamma   90.00
#
_symmetry.space_group_name_H-M   'P 1'
#
loop_
_entity.id
_entity.type
_entity.pdbx_description
1 polymer ?
#
loop_
_entity_poly.entity_id
_entity_poly.type
_entity_poly.pdbx_seq_one_letter_code
_entity_poly.pdbx_strand_id
1 'polypeptide(L)'
;MASTYTQNAGIEKPGTGDQSGTWGVTTNTNFDIIDRAVHGQVTISSIAGNTVLTTSDGALSNGIAPVIILTGSPGATFELRVTPTDQKKHYTIKNETDGACRVIYQGVTYSTSNGVEIAPNSTQAVTGDGGGGSGVFKSLTPSTDLINDLTPQLGGDLDVVTHDIVSTSNRNIDLVPHGTGDVTLQADTVQVGDSNADATITSNGTANLILSTNGGTNSGTITIEDGVNNDISVTPNGTGSVILDGLKYPQADGSSNQVLKTDGSGNLAFADASSSLGSSLTLGGWTISVDSNNDLNFAYGGTIRVSIATNGAMTSGNDITAFGSP
;
A
#
# COMPACT_ATOMS: atom_id res chain seq x y z
N MET A 1 -64.94 -30.49 14.17
CA MET A 1 -64.32 -30.18 12.86
C MET A 1 -62.81 -30.25 13.02
N ALA A 2 -62.05 -30.63 11.98
CA ALA A 2 -60.59 -30.64 12.07
C ALA A 2 -60.05 -29.19 12.13
N SER A 3 -59.01 -28.96 12.92
CA SER A 3 -58.30 -27.69 12.96
C SER A 3 -57.67 -27.36 11.60
N THR A 4 -57.53 -26.07 11.31
CA THR A 4 -56.74 -25.60 10.15
C THR A 4 -55.51 -24.86 10.65
N TYR A 5 -54.51 -24.65 9.81
CA TYR A 5 -53.23 -24.05 10.20
C TYR A 5 -52.87 -22.90 9.27
N THR A 6 -52.02 -21.98 9.73
CA THR A 6 -51.43 -20.96 8.85
C THR A 6 -50.47 -21.59 7.84
N GLN A 7 -50.25 -20.90 6.72
CA GLN A 7 -49.59 -21.49 5.56
C GLN A 7 -48.09 -21.77 5.77
N ASN A 8 -47.37 -20.86 6.43
CA ASN A 8 -45.91 -20.89 6.46
C ASN A 8 -45.35 -21.38 7.80
N ALA A 9 -45.91 -20.91 8.92
CA ALA A 9 -45.48 -21.20 10.28
C ALA A 9 -46.30 -22.31 10.97
N GLY A 10 -47.40 -22.76 10.36
CA GLY A 10 -48.23 -23.85 10.90
C GLY A 10 -48.92 -23.52 12.23
N ILE A 11 -49.29 -22.27 12.47
CA ILE A 11 -50.03 -21.85 13.68
C ILE A 11 -51.45 -22.42 13.59
N GLU A 12 -51.88 -23.14 14.62
CA GLU A 12 -53.23 -23.72 14.68
C GLU A 12 -54.30 -22.62 14.81
N LYS A 13 -55.33 -22.72 13.98
CA LYS A 13 -56.48 -21.81 13.96
C LYS A 13 -57.66 -22.48 14.68
N PRO A 14 -58.34 -21.77 15.61
CA PRO A 14 -59.63 -22.19 16.16
C PRO A 14 -60.58 -22.76 15.11
N GLY A 15 -61.12 -23.95 15.40
CA GLY A 15 -62.03 -24.67 14.51
C GLY A 15 -63.43 -24.07 14.48
N THR A 16 -64.19 -24.34 13.41
CA THR A 16 -65.58 -23.88 13.30
C THR A 16 -66.44 -24.44 14.44
N GLY A 17 -66.98 -23.54 15.27
CA GLY A 17 -67.79 -23.86 16.45
C GLY A 17 -67.10 -23.51 17.78
N ASP A 18 -65.77 -23.48 17.82
CA ASP A 18 -65.01 -22.99 18.97
C ASP A 18 -64.97 -21.45 18.93
N GLN A 19 -65.37 -20.79 20.03
CA GLN A 19 -65.40 -19.31 20.11
C GLN A 19 -66.18 -18.65 18.95
N SER A 20 -67.31 -19.28 18.56
CA SER A 20 -68.13 -18.91 17.41
C SER A 20 -68.58 -17.44 17.43
N GLY A 21 -68.33 -16.72 16.34
CA GLY A 21 -68.69 -15.31 16.14
C GLY A 21 -67.58 -14.52 15.46
N THR A 22 -67.68 -13.19 15.50
CA THR A 22 -66.68 -12.28 14.91
C THR A 22 -65.27 -12.52 15.47
N TRP A 23 -65.13 -12.94 16.74
CA TRP A 23 -63.83 -13.09 17.39
C TRP A 23 -63.02 -14.28 16.86
N GLY A 24 -63.65 -15.44 16.58
CA GLY A 24 -62.96 -16.57 15.96
C GLY A 24 -62.43 -16.23 14.55
N VAL A 25 -63.22 -15.48 13.77
CA VAL A 25 -62.81 -15.00 12.45
C VAL A 25 -61.66 -14.00 12.54
N THR A 26 -61.75 -13.00 13.42
CA THR A 26 -60.68 -12.01 13.62
C THR A 26 -59.38 -12.66 14.09
N THR A 27 -59.44 -13.62 15.02
CA THR A 27 -58.27 -14.36 15.49
C THR A 27 -57.60 -15.14 14.36
N ASN A 28 -58.38 -15.87 13.57
CA ASN A 28 -57.85 -16.63 12.43
C ASN A 28 -57.20 -15.71 11.39
N THR A 29 -57.79 -14.54 11.11
CA THR A 29 -57.21 -13.52 10.24
C THR A 29 -55.91 -12.96 10.82
N ASN A 30 -55.85 -12.67 12.12
CA ASN A 30 -54.63 -12.18 12.76
C ASN A 30 -53.50 -13.21 12.70
N PHE A 31 -53.80 -14.51 12.84
CA PHE A 31 -52.80 -15.56 12.65
C PHE A 31 -52.27 -15.60 11.23
N ASP A 32 -53.12 -15.43 10.22
CA ASP A 32 -52.65 -15.31 8.83
C ASP A 32 -51.79 -14.07 8.58
N ILE A 33 -52.13 -12.94 9.21
CA ILE A 33 -51.34 -11.70 9.14
C ILE A 33 -49.97 -11.91 9.77
N ILE A 34 -49.90 -12.51 10.97
CA ILE A 34 -48.63 -12.80 11.67
C ILE A 34 -47.79 -13.76 10.83
N ASP A 35 -48.40 -14.83 10.32
CA ASP A 35 -47.72 -15.82 9.47
C ASP A 35 -47.05 -15.17 8.26
N ARG A 36 -47.79 -14.30 7.57
CA ARG A 36 -47.26 -13.55 6.43
C ARG A 36 -46.23 -12.50 6.84
N ALA A 37 -46.40 -11.85 7.98
CA ALA A 37 -45.45 -10.84 8.46
C ALA A 37 -44.07 -11.43 8.78
N VAL A 38 -44.01 -12.69 9.19
CA VAL A 38 -42.76 -13.35 9.59
C VAL A 38 -42.12 -14.14 8.44
N HIS A 39 -42.91 -14.85 7.63
CA HIS A 39 -42.39 -15.76 6.60
C HIS A 39 -42.99 -15.55 5.21
N GLY A 40 -43.86 -14.55 5.05
CA GLY A 40 -44.58 -14.33 3.82
C GLY A 40 -43.67 -13.94 2.65
N GLN A 41 -43.96 -14.53 1.50
CA GLN A 41 -43.45 -14.06 0.23
C GLN A 41 -44.64 -13.69 -0.67
N VAL A 42 -44.53 -12.56 -1.36
CA VAL A 42 -45.58 -12.11 -2.28
C VAL A 42 -45.00 -11.70 -3.62
N THR A 43 -45.66 -12.12 -4.70
CA THR A 43 -45.34 -11.70 -6.05
C THR A 43 -46.30 -10.61 -6.50
N ILE A 44 -45.77 -9.42 -6.74
CA ILE A 44 -46.47 -8.35 -7.45
C ILE A 44 -46.24 -8.59 -8.94
N SER A 45 -47.28 -9.09 -9.59
CA SER A 45 -47.21 -9.57 -10.98
C SER A 45 -47.60 -8.48 -11.97
N SER A 46 -47.14 -8.62 -13.21
CA SER A 46 -47.56 -7.79 -14.35
C SER A 46 -47.32 -6.29 -14.14
N ILE A 47 -46.20 -5.94 -13.50
CA ILE A 47 -45.80 -4.54 -13.34
C ILE A 47 -45.56 -3.94 -14.73
N ALA A 48 -46.30 -2.87 -15.02
CA ALA A 48 -46.19 -2.08 -16.25
C ALA A 48 -45.84 -0.61 -15.97
N GLY A 49 -45.61 -0.26 -14.70
CA GLY A 49 -45.33 1.10 -14.26
C GLY A 49 -45.34 1.24 -12.73
N ASN A 50 -45.41 2.47 -12.25
CA ASN A 50 -45.43 2.77 -10.81
C ASN A 50 -46.54 1.98 -10.10
N THR A 51 -46.17 1.32 -9.00
CA THR A 51 -47.03 0.40 -8.28
C THR A 51 -47.05 0.73 -6.80
N VAL A 52 -48.22 0.66 -6.17
CA VAL A 52 -48.40 0.93 -4.75
C VAL A 52 -48.35 -0.39 -3.97
N LEU A 53 -47.50 -0.46 -2.96
CA LEU A 53 -47.42 -1.58 -2.03
C LEU A 53 -48.11 -1.19 -0.72
N THR A 54 -49.33 -1.71 -0.55
CA THR A 54 -50.19 -1.35 0.58
C THR A 54 -50.09 -2.36 1.72
N THR A 55 -50.04 -1.85 2.94
CA THR A 55 -50.40 -2.57 4.16
C THR A 55 -51.79 -2.13 4.61
N SER A 56 -52.68 -3.07 4.89
CA SER A 56 -54.05 -2.77 5.34
C SER A 56 -54.25 -3.24 6.77
N ASP A 57 -54.87 -2.41 7.60
CA ASP A 57 -55.13 -2.73 9.00
C ASP A 57 -56.16 -3.84 9.13
N GLY A 58 -55.86 -4.86 9.94
CA GLY A 58 -56.76 -5.98 10.21
C GLY A 58 -57.04 -6.89 9.01
N ALA A 59 -56.30 -6.77 7.91
CA ALA A 59 -56.48 -7.58 6.71
C ALA A 59 -55.14 -8.06 6.13
N LEU A 60 -55.18 -9.22 5.49
CA LEU A 60 -54.07 -9.68 4.65
C LEU A 60 -53.80 -8.67 3.54
N SER A 61 -52.54 -8.30 3.41
CA SER A 61 -52.08 -7.35 2.39
C SER A 61 -50.69 -7.75 1.89
N ASN A 62 -50.22 -7.13 0.81
CA ASN A 62 -48.94 -7.49 0.23
C ASN A 62 -47.79 -6.79 0.97
N GLY A 63 -47.99 -5.57 1.48
CA GLY A 63 -46.97 -4.80 2.19
C GLY A 63 -46.63 -5.28 3.60
N ILE A 64 -47.24 -6.38 4.06
CA ILE A 64 -46.80 -7.06 5.31
C ILE A 64 -45.76 -8.15 5.05
N ALA A 65 -45.61 -8.63 3.82
CA ALA A 65 -44.67 -9.71 3.53
C ALA A 65 -43.22 -9.22 3.59
N PRO A 66 -42.31 -9.92 4.31
CA PRO A 66 -40.89 -9.56 4.35
C PRO A 66 -40.18 -9.76 3.01
N VAL A 67 -40.70 -10.61 2.11
CA VAL A 67 -40.13 -10.81 0.78
C VAL A 67 -41.13 -10.39 -0.30
N ILE A 68 -40.72 -9.42 -1.13
CA ILE A 68 -41.49 -8.94 -2.27
C ILE A 68 -40.78 -9.34 -3.56
N ILE A 69 -41.47 -10.07 -4.44
CA ILE A 69 -41.00 -10.38 -5.80
C ILE A 69 -41.75 -9.47 -6.77
N LEU A 70 -41.02 -8.74 -7.59
CA LEU A 70 -41.56 -7.86 -8.62
C LEU A 70 -41.36 -8.54 -9.97
N THR A 71 -42.43 -8.80 -10.71
CA THR A 71 -42.37 -9.38 -12.07
C THR A 71 -43.18 -8.54 -13.05
N GLY A 72 -42.77 -8.54 -14.32
CA GLY A 72 -43.41 -7.75 -15.37
C GLY A 72 -42.41 -7.03 -16.27
N SER A 73 -42.93 -6.27 -17.21
CA SER A 73 -42.17 -5.54 -18.22
C SER A 73 -42.54 -4.07 -18.24
N PRO A 74 -42.15 -3.27 -17.22
CA PRO A 74 -42.40 -1.82 -17.21
C PRO A 74 -41.69 -1.07 -18.34
N GLY A 75 -40.62 -1.60 -18.93
CA GLY A 75 -39.90 -0.98 -20.05
C GLY A 75 -39.09 0.28 -19.70
N ALA A 76 -39.19 0.76 -18.46
CA ALA A 76 -38.45 1.89 -17.90
C ALA A 76 -38.36 1.76 -16.36
N THR A 77 -37.59 2.64 -15.73
CA THR A 77 -37.56 2.73 -14.26
C THR A 77 -38.94 3.07 -13.72
N PHE A 78 -39.40 2.32 -12.73
CA PHE A 78 -40.68 2.54 -12.05
C PHE A 78 -40.49 2.66 -10.53
N GLU A 79 -41.53 3.11 -9.85
CA GLU A 79 -41.52 3.29 -8.40
C GLU A 79 -42.41 2.25 -7.72
N LEU A 80 -41.88 1.59 -6.70
CA LEU A 80 -42.64 0.84 -5.71
C LEU A 80 -42.94 1.77 -4.54
N ARG A 81 -44.17 2.27 -4.47
CA ARG A 81 -44.62 3.26 -3.49
C ARG A 81 -45.24 2.57 -2.29
N VAL A 82 -44.54 2.57 -1.17
CA VAL A 82 -44.98 1.89 0.05
C VAL A 82 -45.94 2.77 0.84
N THR A 83 -47.05 2.20 1.30
CA THR A 83 -48.05 2.86 2.13
C THR A 83 -48.64 1.88 3.16
N PRO A 84 -49.06 2.30 4.37
CA PRO A 84 -48.99 3.64 4.95
C PRO A 84 -47.56 4.16 5.12
N THR A 85 -47.40 5.49 5.11
CA THR A 85 -46.07 6.14 5.11
C THR A 85 -45.50 6.35 6.50
N ASP A 86 -46.32 6.16 7.54
CA ASP A 86 -45.97 6.22 8.95
C ASP A 86 -45.50 4.87 9.52
N GLN A 87 -45.50 3.81 8.71
CA GLN A 87 -45.10 2.48 9.12
C GLN A 87 -43.64 2.22 8.78
N LYS A 88 -42.86 1.80 9.79
CA LYS A 88 -41.52 1.21 9.58
C LYS A 88 -41.63 -0.10 8.83
N LYS A 89 -40.73 -0.34 7.89
CA LYS A 89 -40.74 -1.55 7.06
C LYS A 89 -39.36 -2.17 6.92
N HIS A 90 -39.34 -3.48 6.74
CA HIS A 90 -38.15 -4.23 6.39
C HIS A 90 -38.54 -5.20 5.28
N TYR A 91 -37.87 -5.11 4.13
CA TYR A 91 -38.15 -5.97 2.98
C TYR A 91 -36.86 -6.51 2.38
N THR A 92 -36.91 -7.74 1.90
CA THR A 92 -36.03 -8.23 0.83
C THR A 92 -36.81 -8.18 -0.47
N ILE A 93 -36.36 -7.36 -1.42
CA ILE A 93 -37.07 -7.15 -2.68
C ILE A 93 -36.26 -7.80 -3.81
N LYS A 94 -36.91 -8.69 -4.55
CA LYS A 94 -36.38 -9.30 -5.78
C LYS A 94 -36.99 -8.58 -6.96
N ASN A 95 -36.19 -7.80 -7.68
CA ASN A 95 -36.63 -7.14 -8.89
C ASN A 95 -36.38 -8.06 -10.09
N GLU A 96 -37.37 -8.86 -10.47
CA GLU A 96 -37.35 -9.74 -11.65
C GLU A 96 -38.07 -9.08 -12.85
N THR A 97 -38.20 -7.76 -12.83
CA THR A 97 -38.73 -6.98 -13.96
C THR A 97 -37.61 -6.58 -14.93
N ASP A 98 -37.98 -6.09 -16.11
CA ASP A 98 -37.03 -5.55 -17.10
C ASP A 98 -36.60 -4.08 -16.84
N GLY A 99 -37.13 -3.43 -15.79
CA GLY A 99 -36.80 -2.06 -15.40
C GLY A 99 -36.19 -1.97 -14.00
N ALA A 100 -35.47 -0.88 -13.72
CA ALA A 100 -35.05 -0.59 -12.35
C ALA A 100 -36.26 -0.20 -11.47
N CYS A 101 -36.25 -0.61 -10.21
CA CYS A 101 -37.32 -0.31 -9.24
C CYS A 101 -36.82 0.67 -8.19
N ARG A 102 -37.50 1.80 -8.01
CA ARG A 102 -37.26 2.78 -6.95
C ARG A 102 -38.23 2.56 -5.79
N VAL A 103 -37.70 2.14 -4.66
CA VAL A 103 -38.48 1.91 -3.43
C VAL A 103 -38.50 3.18 -2.61
N ILE A 104 -39.71 3.72 -2.41
CA ILE A 104 -39.96 4.99 -1.70
C ILE A 104 -41.31 4.92 -0.99
N TYR A 105 -41.54 5.82 -0.02
CA TYR A 105 -42.88 6.02 0.53
C TYR A 105 -43.81 6.71 -0.48
N GLN A 106 -45.10 6.39 -0.42
CA GLN A 106 -46.13 7.05 -1.22
C GLN A 106 -46.11 8.58 -1.00
N GLY A 107 -46.12 9.35 -2.08
CA GLY A 107 -46.08 10.82 -2.02
C GLY A 107 -44.69 11.44 -1.87
N VAL A 108 -43.64 10.64 -1.61
CA VAL A 108 -42.25 11.11 -1.66
C VAL A 108 -41.77 11.15 -3.13
N THR A 109 -40.94 12.15 -3.47
CA THR A 109 -40.21 12.19 -4.74
C THR A 109 -38.86 11.51 -4.56
N TYR A 110 -38.53 10.56 -5.43
CA TYR A 110 -37.28 9.80 -5.33
C TYR A 110 -36.03 10.69 -5.41
N SER A 111 -35.07 10.38 -4.55
CA SER A 111 -33.65 10.73 -4.64
C SER A 111 -32.81 9.61 -4.04
N THR A 112 -31.52 9.57 -4.35
CA THR A 112 -30.58 8.61 -3.73
C THR A 112 -30.45 8.79 -2.21
N SER A 113 -30.87 9.93 -1.68
CA SER A 113 -30.88 10.19 -0.23
C SER A 113 -32.10 9.62 0.49
N ASN A 114 -33.24 9.43 -0.19
CA ASN A 114 -34.51 9.08 0.44
C ASN A 114 -35.15 7.76 -0.06
N GLY A 115 -34.58 7.15 -1.09
CA GLY A 115 -35.06 5.90 -1.66
C GLY A 115 -33.92 4.99 -2.05
N VAL A 116 -34.29 3.77 -2.43
CA VAL A 116 -33.36 2.75 -2.91
C VAL A 116 -33.75 2.38 -4.34
N GLU A 117 -32.80 2.46 -5.27
CA GLU A 117 -32.98 1.95 -6.63
C GLU A 117 -32.37 0.55 -6.75
N ILE A 118 -33.20 -0.41 -7.15
CA ILE A 118 -32.83 -1.81 -7.32
C ILE A 118 -32.79 -2.09 -8.82
N ALA A 119 -31.61 -2.42 -9.34
CA ALA A 119 -31.41 -2.76 -10.74
C ALA A 119 -32.31 -3.94 -11.17
N PRO A 120 -32.63 -4.09 -12.47
CA PRO A 120 -33.33 -5.26 -12.98
C PRO A 120 -32.53 -6.53 -12.67
N ASN A 121 -33.25 -7.64 -12.45
CA ASN A 121 -32.71 -8.95 -12.07
C ASN A 121 -31.80 -8.94 -10.83
N SER A 122 -32.00 -7.98 -9.92
CA SER A 122 -31.22 -7.84 -8.69
C SER A 122 -32.09 -8.00 -7.44
N THR A 123 -31.46 -8.37 -6.32
CA THR A 123 -32.11 -8.49 -5.01
C THR A 123 -31.49 -7.50 -4.04
N GLN A 124 -32.32 -6.80 -3.26
CA GLN A 124 -31.83 -5.90 -2.22
C GLN A 124 -32.69 -5.94 -0.97
N ALA A 125 -32.04 -6.01 0.19
CA ALA A 125 -32.68 -5.77 1.48
C ALA A 125 -32.76 -4.27 1.76
N VAL A 126 -33.94 -3.79 2.15
CA VAL A 126 -34.22 -2.38 2.42
C VAL A 126 -34.98 -2.21 3.72
N THR A 127 -34.73 -1.10 4.40
CA THR A 127 -35.50 -0.67 5.58
C THR A 127 -36.10 0.70 5.33
N GLY A 128 -37.35 0.87 5.75
CA GLY A 128 -38.06 2.14 5.73
C GLY A 128 -38.29 2.64 7.16
N ASP A 129 -38.15 3.94 7.38
CA ASP A 129 -38.20 4.56 8.72
C ASP A 129 -39.60 4.93 9.23
N GLY A 130 -40.61 4.94 8.38
CA GLY A 130 -41.98 5.35 8.71
C GLY A 130 -42.11 6.86 8.93
N GLY A 131 -41.25 7.68 8.33
CA GLY A 131 -41.22 9.14 8.55
C GLY A 131 -42.36 9.93 7.90
N GLY A 132 -43.43 9.28 7.42
CA GLY A 132 -44.56 9.93 6.78
C GLY A 132 -44.18 10.57 5.43
N GLY A 133 -44.60 11.82 5.21
CA GLY A 133 -44.30 12.59 3.99
C GLY A 133 -42.81 12.89 3.75
N SER A 134 -41.95 12.63 4.74
CA SER A 134 -40.49 12.75 4.65
C SER A 134 -39.78 11.42 4.89
N GLY A 135 -40.50 10.30 4.86
CA GLY A 135 -39.94 8.99 5.14
C GLY A 135 -38.84 8.58 4.15
N VAL A 136 -37.90 7.80 4.64
CA VAL A 136 -36.71 7.34 3.90
C VAL A 136 -36.66 5.83 3.86
N PHE A 137 -36.35 5.29 2.68
CA PHE A 137 -35.85 3.92 2.53
C PHE A 137 -34.32 3.93 2.37
N LYS A 138 -33.64 2.99 3.05
CA LYS A 138 -32.20 2.73 2.92
C LYS A 138 -31.95 1.28 2.58
N SER A 139 -30.91 1.03 1.79
CA SER A 139 -30.38 -0.32 1.59
C SER A 139 -29.71 -0.79 2.87
N LEU A 140 -29.89 -2.07 3.20
CA LEU A 140 -29.17 -2.76 4.27
C LEU A 140 -27.92 -3.50 3.77
N THR A 141 -27.61 -3.36 2.47
CA THR A 141 -26.37 -3.92 1.91
C THR A 141 -25.20 -3.07 2.45
N PRO A 142 -24.21 -3.65 3.15
CA PRO A 142 -23.06 -2.89 3.64
C PRO A 142 -22.32 -2.22 2.48
N SER A 143 -21.95 -0.95 2.66
CA SER A 143 -21.27 -0.14 1.63
C SER A 143 -19.76 -0.40 1.55
N THR A 144 -19.25 -1.51 2.08
CA THR A 144 -17.81 -1.68 2.40
C THR A 144 -17.10 -2.73 1.55
N ASP A 145 -17.63 -3.06 0.38
CA ASP A 145 -16.88 -3.88 -0.57
C ASP A 145 -15.90 -2.99 -1.34
N LEU A 146 -14.60 -3.29 -1.25
CA LEU A 146 -13.54 -2.59 -1.97
C LEU A 146 -13.72 -2.63 -3.49
N ILE A 147 -14.40 -3.65 -4.02
CA ILE A 147 -14.56 -3.83 -5.47
C ILE A 147 -15.43 -2.73 -6.08
N ASN A 148 -16.45 -2.27 -5.35
CA ASN A 148 -17.40 -1.25 -5.82
C ASN A 148 -17.16 0.13 -5.21
N ASP A 149 -16.16 0.25 -4.33
CA ASP A 149 -15.74 1.52 -3.76
C ASP A 149 -14.65 2.14 -4.64
N LEU A 150 -14.97 3.28 -5.27
CA LEU A 150 -14.02 4.04 -6.09
C LEU A 150 -13.15 4.98 -5.25
N THR A 151 -13.46 5.14 -3.96
CA THR A 151 -12.72 5.96 -3.00
C THR A 151 -12.49 5.17 -1.70
N PRO A 152 -11.93 3.96 -1.77
CA PRO A 152 -11.81 3.10 -0.60
C PRO A 152 -10.99 3.80 0.47
N GLN A 153 -11.54 3.82 1.68
CA GLN A 153 -10.88 4.31 2.87
C GLN A 153 -10.82 3.18 3.88
N LEU A 154 -9.67 3.03 4.54
CA LEU A 154 -9.57 2.14 5.68
C LEU A 154 -10.09 2.87 6.92
N GLY A 155 -10.90 2.20 7.73
CA GLY A 155 -11.36 2.72 9.02
C GLY A 155 -10.33 2.57 10.16
N GLY A 156 -9.14 2.04 9.85
CA GLY A 156 -8.03 1.72 10.75
C GLY A 156 -6.87 1.08 9.99
N ASP A 157 -5.88 0.51 10.69
CA ASP A 157 -4.76 -0.18 10.04
C ASP A 157 -5.22 -1.42 9.26
N LEU A 158 -4.60 -1.68 8.10
CA LEU A 158 -4.82 -2.92 7.35
C LEU A 158 -4.02 -4.05 7.97
N ASP A 159 -4.69 -4.92 8.72
CA ASP A 159 -4.09 -6.17 9.19
C ASP A 159 -4.03 -7.20 8.05
N VAL A 160 -2.82 -7.49 7.57
CA VAL A 160 -2.55 -8.48 6.52
C VAL A 160 -2.27 -9.88 7.07
N VAL A 161 -2.17 -10.03 8.40
CA VAL A 161 -1.88 -11.29 9.11
C VAL A 161 -0.62 -11.98 8.55
N THR A 162 -0.76 -13.13 7.89
CA THR A 162 0.34 -13.90 7.29
C THR A 162 0.35 -13.80 5.76
N HIS A 163 -0.43 -12.88 5.19
CA HIS A 163 -0.55 -12.71 3.75
C HIS A 163 0.26 -11.52 3.27
N ASP A 164 0.65 -11.60 2.01
CA ASP A 164 1.25 -10.50 1.27
C ASP A 164 0.17 -9.70 0.53
N ILE A 165 0.45 -8.44 0.27
CA ILE A 165 -0.29 -7.66 -0.72
C ILE A 165 0.27 -8.05 -2.09
N VAL A 166 -0.54 -8.68 -2.92
CA VAL A 166 -0.12 -9.20 -4.23
C VAL A 166 -0.99 -8.65 -5.35
N SER A 167 -0.39 -8.38 -6.50
CA SER A 167 -1.10 -8.08 -7.74
C SER A 167 -1.41 -9.38 -8.50
N THR A 168 -2.32 -9.29 -9.49
CA THR A 168 -2.56 -10.38 -10.45
C THR A 168 -1.99 -10.01 -11.82
N SER A 169 -1.65 -11.02 -12.63
CA SER A 169 -1.14 -10.86 -14.00
C SER A 169 0.18 -10.08 -14.12
N ASN A 170 1.10 -10.25 -13.16
CA ASN A 170 2.43 -9.59 -13.13
C ASN A 170 2.36 -8.06 -13.22
N ARG A 171 1.30 -7.45 -12.65
CA ARG A 171 1.15 -6.00 -12.61
C ARG A 171 1.95 -5.43 -11.44
N ASN A 172 2.26 -4.14 -11.52
CA ASN A 172 2.86 -3.44 -10.39
C ASN A 172 1.86 -3.31 -9.24
N ILE A 173 2.39 -3.20 -8.01
CA ILE A 173 1.67 -2.64 -6.87
C ILE A 173 2.21 -1.22 -6.70
N ASP A 174 1.40 -0.24 -7.10
CA ASP A 174 1.79 1.16 -6.99
C ASP A 174 1.38 1.71 -5.61
N LEU A 175 2.36 2.18 -4.83
CA LEU A 175 2.13 2.87 -3.56
C LEU A 175 2.42 4.35 -3.74
N VAL A 176 1.38 5.15 -3.93
CA VAL A 176 1.49 6.56 -4.32
C VAL A 176 0.80 7.45 -3.27
N PRO A 177 1.56 8.17 -2.43
CA PRO A 177 1.00 9.18 -1.55
C PRO A 177 0.55 10.40 -2.36
N HIS A 178 -0.46 11.11 -1.87
CA HIS A 178 -0.88 12.37 -2.49
C HIS A 178 0.06 13.53 -2.12
N GLY A 179 0.28 14.45 -3.05
CA GLY A 179 1.03 15.68 -2.80
C GLY A 179 2.48 15.41 -2.43
N THR A 180 2.89 15.88 -1.24
CA THR A 180 4.23 15.69 -0.67
C THR A 180 4.28 14.58 0.38
N GLY A 181 3.28 13.70 0.43
CA GLY A 181 3.30 12.58 1.36
C GLY A 181 4.42 11.60 1.02
N ASP A 182 4.85 10.84 2.03
CA ASP A 182 5.91 9.83 1.90
C ASP A 182 5.34 8.42 2.02
N VAL A 183 5.98 7.45 1.36
CA VAL A 183 5.81 6.03 1.70
C VAL A 183 6.82 5.70 2.79
N THR A 184 6.35 5.43 3.99
CA THR A 184 7.21 5.05 5.12
C THR A 184 7.20 3.53 5.31
N LEU A 185 8.39 2.93 5.41
CA LEU A 185 8.57 1.50 5.68
C LEU A 185 9.26 1.34 7.04
N GLN A 186 8.45 1.18 8.08
CA GLN A 186 8.94 1.01 9.45
C GLN A 186 9.30 -0.47 9.69
N ALA A 187 10.45 -0.89 9.17
CA ALA A 187 10.96 -2.24 9.29
C ALA A 187 12.46 -2.25 9.60
N ASP A 188 12.93 -3.30 10.27
CA ASP A 188 14.37 -3.50 10.53
C ASP A 188 15.15 -3.81 9.24
N THR A 189 14.49 -4.45 8.26
CA THR A 189 15.07 -4.79 6.97
C THR A 189 14.06 -4.53 5.86
N VAL A 190 14.51 -3.87 4.80
CA VAL A 190 13.78 -3.72 3.55
C VAL A 190 14.48 -4.56 2.50
N GLN A 191 13.80 -5.58 2.00
CA GLN A 191 14.28 -6.40 0.89
C GLN A 191 13.67 -5.89 -0.41
N VAL A 192 14.51 -5.70 -1.43
CA VAL A 192 14.09 -5.24 -2.77
C VAL A 192 14.51 -6.25 -3.83
N GLY A 193 13.67 -6.44 -4.85
CA GLY A 193 13.90 -7.37 -5.96
C GLY A 193 13.08 -8.66 -5.89
N ASP A 194 13.19 -9.47 -6.94
CA ASP A 194 12.68 -10.83 -7.01
C ASP A 194 13.83 -11.84 -7.19
N SER A 195 13.53 -13.13 -7.27
CA SER A 195 14.58 -14.16 -7.29
C SER A 195 15.47 -14.18 -8.53
N ASN A 196 15.12 -13.50 -9.62
CA ASN A 196 15.80 -13.70 -10.92
C ASN A 196 16.07 -12.41 -11.72
N ALA A 197 15.57 -11.25 -11.30
CA ALA A 197 15.81 -9.96 -11.94
C ALA A 197 16.56 -8.99 -11.01
N ASP A 198 17.36 -8.11 -11.61
CA ASP A 198 18.06 -7.06 -10.88
C ASP A 198 17.07 -6.09 -10.23
N ALA A 199 17.25 -5.82 -8.94
CA ALA A 199 16.50 -4.78 -8.25
C ALA A 199 17.09 -3.40 -8.59
N THR A 200 16.25 -2.49 -9.09
CA THR A 200 16.64 -1.08 -9.29
C THR A 200 15.91 -0.21 -8.28
N ILE A 201 16.66 0.56 -7.49
CA ILE A 201 16.11 1.67 -6.69
C ILE A 201 16.44 2.96 -7.43
N THR A 202 15.41 3.76 -7.74
CA THR A 202 15.55 5.03 -8.45
C THR A 202 14.59 6.07 -7.87
N SER A 203 14.93 7.34 -8.01
CA SER A 203 14.00 8.45 -7.80
C SER A 203 13.00 8.54 -8.96
N ASN A 204 11.86 9.20 -8.71
CA ASN A 204 10.95 9.64 -9.77
C ASN A 204 11.25 11.10 -10.12
N GLY A 205 11.36 11.41 -11.40
CA GLY A 205 11.73 12.76 -11.86
C GLY A 205 13.21 13.09 -11.65
N THR A 206 13.53 14.34 -11.32
CA THR A 206 14.90 14.90 -11.27
C THR A 206 15.45 14.99 -9.84
N ALA A 207 14.95 14.16 -8.93
CA ALA A 207 15.37 14.17 -7.53
C ALA A 207 16.58 13.25 -7.33
N ASN A 208 17.45 13.59 -6.38
CA ASN A 208 18.56 12.75 -5.97
C ASN A 208 18.06 11.52 -5.20
N LEU A 209 18.84 10.43 -5.20
CA LEU A 209 18.67 9.34 -4.24
C LEU A 209 19.61 9.56 -3.07
N ILE A 210 19.07 9.60 -1.85
CA ILE A 210 19.82 9.91 -0.63
C ILE A 210 19.60 8.78 0.39
N LEU A 211 20.70 8.16 0.85
CA LEU A 211 20.69 7.26 1.99
C LEU A 211 21.17 8.01 3.23
N SER A 212 20.34 8.03 4.28
CA SER A 212 20.63 8.68 5.55
C SER A 212 19.92 7.99 6.71
N THR A 213 20.21 8.41 7.94
CA THR A 213 19.58 7.95 9.17
C THR A 213 18.83 9.10 9.83
N ASN A 214 17.94 8.80 10.80
CA ASN A 214 17.24 9.80 11.63
C ASN A 214 16.54 10.90 10.80
N GLY A 215 15.86 10.52 9.72
CA GLY A 215 15.17 11.46 8.82
C GLY A 215 16.10 12.51 8.20
N GLY A 216 17.38 12.18 8.01
CA GLY A 216 18.40 13.09 7.47
C GLY A 216 19.04 14.04 8.49
N THR A 217 18.60 14.02 9.76
CA THR A 217 19.14 14.91 10.80
C THR A 217 20.27 14.23 11.56
N ASN A 218 21.39 14.94 11.81
CA ASN A 218 22.58 14.37 12.48
C ASN A 218 23.08 13.07 11.83
N SER A 219 22.97 12.96 10.50
CA SER A 219 23.36 11.78 9.72
C SER A 219 24.43 12.12 8.70
N GLY A 220 25.32 11.16 8.43
CA GLY A 220 26.07 11.17 7.17
C GLY A 220 25.14 10.81 6.02
N THR A 221 25.57 11.04 4.78
CA THR A 221 24.78 10.74 3.60
C THR A 221 25.60 10.00 2.54
N ILE A 222 24.92 9.13 1.81
CA ILE A 222 25.34 8.72 0.47
C ILE A 222 24.33 9.32 -0.49
N THR A 223 24.77 10.21 -1.37
CA THR A 223 23.93 10.92 -2.32
C THR A 223 24.34 10.54 -3.73
N ILE A 224 23.41 9.97 -4.48
CA ILE A 224 23.51 9.82 -5.94
C ILE A 224 22.76 10.99 -6.54
N GLU A 225 23.50 11.90 -7.18
CA GLU A 225 22.96 13.12 -7.75
C GLU A 225 22.29 12.86 -9.12
N ASP A 226 21.12 13.45 -9.34
CA ASP A 226 20.44 13.41 -10.65
C ASP A 226 21.21 14.24 -11.68
N GLY A 227 21.29 13.75 -12.91
CA GLY A 227 21.94 14.44 -14.04
C GLY A 227 23.16 13.72 -14.62
N VAL A 228 23.66 14.22 -15.75
CA VAL A 228 24.81 13.63 -16.44
C VAL A 228 26.13 14.07 -15.81
N ASN A 229 27.05 13.12 -15.63
CA ASN A 229 28.39 13.35 -15.06
C ASN A 229 28.40 13.95 -13.65
N ASN A 230 27.31 13.79 -12.90
CA ASN A 230 27.28 14.19 -11.49
C ASN A 230 27.90 13.10 -10.61
N ASP A 231 28.36 13.54 -9.44
CA ASP A 231 29.14 12.71 -8.54
C ASP A 231 28.26 11.82 -7.65
N ILE A 232 28.88 10.82 -7.04
CA ILE A 232 28.32 10.13 -5.88
C ILE A 232 29.06 10.65 -4.65
N SER A 233 28.35 11.43 -3.83
CA SER A 233 28.92 11.99 -2.61
C SER A 233 28.72 11.04 -1.42
N VAL A 234 29.80 10.73 -0.71
CA VAL A 234 29.78 9.98 0.56
C VAL A 234 30.30 10.90 1.65
N THR A 235 29.40 11.48 2.43
CA THR A 235 29.72 12.54 3.40
C THR A 235 29.46 12.05 4.82
N PRO A 236 30.49 11.89 5.66
CA PRO A 236 30.31 11.57 7.08
C PRO A 236 29.64 12.71 7.86
N ASN A 237 29.02 12.40 9.00
CA ASN A 237 28.54 13.42 9.93
C ASN A 237 29.67 13.90 10.86
N GLY A 238 29.81 15.22 11.03
CA GLY A 238 30.76 15.83 11.96
C GLY A 238 32.21 15.46 11.66
N THR A 239 32.88 14.81 12.61
CA THR A 239 34.27 14.34 12.48
C THR A 239 34.38 12.87 12.06
N GLY A 240 33.28 12.25 11.64
CA GLY A 240 33.29 10.89 11.10
C GLY A 240 34.21 10.75 9.89
N SER A 241 34.53 9.53 9.49
CA SER A 241 35.33 9.27 8.29
C SER A 241 34.65 8.28 7.38
N VAL A 242 34.94 8.37 6.07
CA VAL A 242 34.58 7.30 5.14
C VAL A 242 35.54 6.14 5.40
N ILE A 243 34.99 4.96 5.66
CA ILE A 243 35.76 3.74 5.90
C ILE A 243 35.47 2.77 4.76
N LEU A 244 36.49 2.44 3.96
CA LEU A 244 36.39 1.44 2.90
C LEU A 244 37.34 0.31 3.22
N ASP A 245 36.79 -0.90 3.42
CA ASP A 245 37.55 -2.11 3.78
C ASP A 245 38.52 -1.88 4.97
N GLY A 246 38.03 -1.17 6.00
CA GLY A 246 38.81 -0.84 7.20
C GLY A 246 39.77 0.35 7.09
N LEU A 247 39.96 0.93 5.89
CA LEU A 247 40.78 2.13 5.70
C LEU A 247 39.96 3.41 5.87
N LYS A 248 40.35 4.25 6.84
CA LYS A 248 39.73 5.56 7.07
C LYS A 248 40.33 6.60 6.13
N TYR A 249 39.49 7.21 5.30
CA TYR A 249 39.90 8.27 4.37
C TYR A 249 40.03 9.63 5.07
N PRO A 250 41.02 10.46 4.67
CA PRO A 250 41.19 11.81 5.23
C PRO A 250 39.95 12.68 5.03
N GLN A 251 39.67 13.56 5.98
CA GLN A 251 38.55 14.51 5.93
C GLN A 251 38.87 15.82 5.19
N ALA A 252 40.07 15.94 4.61
CA ALA A 252 40.52 17.11 3.87
C ALA A 252 41.34 16.65 2.67
N ASP A 253 41.35 17.43 1.59
CA ASP A 253 41.93 17.06 0.27
C ASP A 253 43.46 17.07 0.21
N GLY A 254 44.13 17.29 1.35
CA GLY A 254 45.58 17.46 1.41
C GLY A 254 46.04 18.73 0.69
N SER A 255 47.33 18.76 0.36
CA SER A 255 47.97 19.79 -0.47
C SER A 255 48.44 19.20 -1.79
N SER A 256 48.67 20.07 -2.79
CA SER A 256 49.19 19.67 -4.09
C SER A 256 50.46 18.84 -3.96
N ASN A 257 50.57 17.78 -4.78
CA ASN A 257 51.69 16.83 -4.83
C ASN A 257 51.87 15.96 -3.57
N GLN A 258 50.88 15.88 -2.69
CA GLN A 258 50.85 14.89 -1.62
C GLN A 258 50.31 13.54 -2.11
N VAL A 259 50.79 12.47 -1.48
CA VAL A 259 50.32 11.10 -1.69
C VAL A 259 49.53 10.65 -0.47
N LEU A 260 48.57 9.73 -0.66
CA LEU A 260 47.97 9.03 0.45
C LEU A 260 48.97 7.98 0.96
N LYS A 261 49.28 8.03 2.25
CA LYS A 261 49.98 6.97 2.97
C LYS A 261 49.05 6.32 3.98
N THR A 262 49.35 5.07 4.31
CA THR A 262 48.77 4.38 5.47
C THR A 262 49.75 4.40 6.64
N ASP A 263 49.24 4.46 7.87
CA ASP A 263 50.01 4.26 9.09
C ASP A 263 50.18 2.78 9.49
N GLY A 264 49.68 1.84 8.66
CA GLY A 264 49.66 0.41 8.96
C GLY A 264 48.62 -0.01 10.02
N SER A 265 47.82 0.93 10.53
CA SER A 265 46.75 0.72 11.52
C SER A 265 45.37 1.12 10.99
N GLY A 266 45.23 1.22 9.66
CA GLY A 266 43.97 1.52 8.99
C GLY A 266 43.65 3.00 8.81
N ASN A 267 44.53 3.94 9.18
CA ASN A 267 44.31 5.36 8.90
C ASN A 267 45.08 5.77 7.65
N LEU A 268 44.39 6.40 6.70
CA LEU A 268 45.01 7.07 5.57
C LEU A 268 45.24 8.54 5.92
N ALA A 269 46.37 9.09 5.47
CA ALA A 269 46.70 10.50 5.61
C ALA A 269 47.48 10.98 4.39
N PHE A 270 47.37 12.26 4.07
CA PHE A 270 48.24 12.88 3.06
C PHE A 270 49.66 13.06 3.62
N ALA A 271 50.65 12.84 2.76
CA ALA A 271 52.06 13.09 3.05
C ALA A 271 52.79 13.58 1.81
N ASP A 272 53.85 14.37 2.01
CA ASP A 272 54.69 14.81 0.90
C ASP A 272 55.38 13.60 0.26
N ALA A 273 55.32 13.50 -1.07
CA ALA A 273 55.89 12.39 -1.82
C ALA A 273 57.39 12.16 -1.55
N SER A 274 58.13 13.23 -1.21
CA SER A 274 59.56 13.21 -0.88
C SER A 274 59.90 12.54 0.45
N SER A 275 58.90 12.30 1.33
CA SER A 275 59.12 11.74 2.67
C SER A 275 59.15 10.21 2.72
N SER A 276 58.92 9.50 1.59
CA SER A 276 58.69 8.06 1.60
C SER A 276 59.22 7.33 0.35
N LEU A 277 60.54 7.34 0.12
CA LEU A 277 61.19 6.35 -0.75
C LEU A 277 61.62 5.07 0.00
N GLY A 278 61.28 4.94 1.29
CA GLY A 278 61.83 3.88 2.15
C GLY A 278 63.36 3.94 2.21
N SER A 279 64.02 2.86 2.66
CA SER A 279 65.48 2.74 2.59
C SER A 279 65.99 2.37 1.19
N SER A 280 65.12 2.20 0.18
CA SER A 280 65.51 1.71 -1.14
C SER A 280 64.49 2.04 -2.24
N LEU A 281 64.97 2.61 -3.36
CA LEU A 281 64.24 2.84 -4.61
C LEU A 281 64.86 1.99 -5.73
N THR A 282 64.06 1.16 -6.41
CA THR A 282 64.53 0.35 -7.54
C THR A 282 64.13 0.98 -8.88
N LEU A 283 65.10 1.15 -9.80
CA LEU A 283 65.00 1.77 -11.12
C LEU A 283 65.52 0.79 -12.19
N GLY A 284 64.72 -0.23 -12.52
CA GLY A 284 65.15 -1.31 -13.40
C GLY A 284 66.23 -2.18 -12.75
N GLY A 285 67.39 -2.34 -13.40
CA GLY A 285 68.52 -3.05 -12.81
C GLY A 285 69.26 -2.27 -11.72
N TRP A 286 68.92 -0.99 -11.52
CA TRP A 286 69.51 -0.12 -10.50
C TRP A 286 68.70 -0.11 -9.20
N THR A 287 69.38 0.04 -8.08
CA THR A 287 68.77 0.28 -6.76
C THR A 287 69.52 1.42 -6.08
N ILE A 288 68.80 2.43 -5.59
CA ILE A 288 69.30 3.52 -4.76
C ILE A 288 68.83 3.26 -3.34
N SER A 289 69.73 3.05 -2.39
CA SER A 289 69.36 2.67 -1.02
C SER A 289 70.23 3.34 0.03
N VAL A 290 69.71 3.45 1.25
CA VAL A 290 70.48 3.80 2.45
C VAL A 290 70.67 2.51 3.26
N ASP A 291 71.93 2.12 3.52
CA ASP A 291 72.21 0.92 4.31
C ASP A 291 72.16 1.16 5.83
N SER A 292 72.48 0.13 6.61
CA SER A 292 72.47 0.20 8.08
C SER A 292 73.51 1.16 8.67
N ASN A 293 74.51 1.58 7.89
CA ASN A 293 75.52 2.57 8.29
C ASN A 293 75.10 4.00 7.88
N ASN A 294 73.92 4.17 7.30
CA ASN A 294 73.41 5.39 6.67
C ASN A 294 74.20 5.83 5.42
N ASP A 295 74.89 4.91 4.75
CA ASP A 295 75.61 5.21 3.53
C ASP A 295 74.65 5.15 2.32
N LEU A 296 74.72 6.13 1.43
CA LEU A 296 73.90 6.19 0.22
C LEU A 296 74.54 5.34 -0.88
N ASN A 297 73.86 4.27 -1.26
CA ASN A 297 74.33 3.27 -2.19
C ASN A 297 73.58 3.32 -3.51
N PHE A 298 74.31 3.22 -4.62
CA PHE A 298 73.79 2.98 -5.96
C PHE A 298 74.28 1.61 -6.43
N ALA A 299 73.39 0.63 -6.50
CA ALA A 299 73.68 -0.74 -6.90
C ALA A 299 73.13 -1.05 -8.30
N TYR A 300 73.84 -1.87 -9.08
CA TYR A 300 73.33 -2.43 -10.34
C TYR A 300 73.42 -3.95 -10.32
N GLY A 301 72.31 -4.65 -10.52
CA GLY A 301 72.23 -6.11 -10.42
C GLY A 301 72.59 -6.62 -9.02
N GLY A 302 72.19 -5.90 -7.96
CA GLY A 302 72.47 -6.23 -6.57
C GLY A 302 73.90 -5.92 -6.08
N THR A 303 74.80 -5.44 -6.95
CA THR A 303 76.17 -5.06 -6.57
C THR A 303 76.29 -3.55 -6.42
N ILE A 304 76.76 -3.07 -5.26
CA ILE A 304 77.05 -1.64 -5.02
C ILE A 304 78.11 -1.17 -6.02
N ARG A 305 77.77 -0.16 -6.81
CA ARG A 305 78.67 0.47 -7.79
C ARG A 305 79.27 1.75 -7.24
N VAL A 306 78.46 2.53 -6.53
CA VAL A 306 78.86 3.74 -5.81
C VAL A 306 78.28 3.67 -4.41
N SER A 307 79.09 3.98 -3.41
CA SER A 307 78.63 4.27 -2.05
C SER A 307 79.14 5.63 -1.64
N ILE A 308 78.30 6.42 -0.99
CA ILE A 308 78.65 7.70 -0.38
C ILE A 308 78.46 7.54 1.12
N ALA A 309 79.56 7.51 1.85
CA ALA A 309 79.53 7.36 3.30
C ALA A 309 79.00 8.63 3.99
N THR A 310 78.54 8.49 5.23
CA THR A 310 78.04 9.62 6.04
C THR A 310 79.04 10.78 6.22
N ASN A 311 80.34 10.52 6.07
CA ASN A 311 81.40 11.54 6.08
C ASN A 311 81.67 12.18 4.70
N GLY A 312 80.88 11.84 3.68
CA GLY A 312 81.00 12.32 2.30
C GLY A 312 82.01 11.55 1.44
N ALA A 313 82.69 10.53 1.98
CA ALA A 313 83.62 9.72 1.21
C ALA A 313 82.87 8.89 0.16
N MET A 314 83.25 9.04 -1.10
CA MET A 314 82.70 8.24 -2.19
C MET A 314 83.62 7.04 -2.45
N THR A 315 83.06 5.84 -2.44
CA THR A 315 83.77 4.61 -2.81
C THR A 315 83.11 4.00 -4.03
N SER A 316 83.92 3.60 -5.00
CA SER A 316 83.47 2.87 -6.18
C SER A 316 83.68 1.38 -5.97
N GLY A 317 82.65 0.57 -6.24
CA GLY A 317 82.73 -0.88 -6.10
C GLY A 317 83.58 -1.57 -7.17
N ASN A 318 83.93 -0.86 -8.26
CA ASN A 318 84.85 -1.24 -9.33
C ASN A 318 85.39 0.05 -10.01
N ASP A 319 86.20 -0.08 -11.07
CA ASP A 319 86.57 1.06 -11.94
C ASP A 319 85.30 1.71 -12.52
N ILE A 320 84.93 2.86 -11.98
CA ILE A 320 83.97 3.75 -12.62
C ILE A 320 84.75 4.49 -13.69
N THR A 321 84.65 4.03 -14.94
CA THR A 321 85.17 4.79 -16.07
C THR A 321 84.30 6.04 -16.25
N ALA A 322 84.67 7.14 -15.61
CA ALA A 322 84.10 8.43 -15.88
C ALA A 322 84.57 8.89 -17.27
N PHE A 323 83.77 8.63 -18.31
CA PHE A 323 84.00 9.27 -19.60
C PHE A 323 83.56 10.73 -19.49
N GLY A 324 84.53 11.61 -19.21
CA GLY A 324 84.41 13.04 -19.46
C GLY A 324 85.55 13.45 -20.39
N SER A 325 85.24 13.88 -21.62
CA SER A 325 86.15 14.76 -22.33
C SER A 325 86.10 16.12 -21.62
N PRO A 326 87.24 16.80 -21.41
CA PRO A 326 87.23 18.21 -21.00
C PRO A 326 86.46 19.07 -22.01
#